data_AF-A0A2R5L2J5-F1
#
_entry.id   AF-A0A2R5L2J5-F1
#
_cell.length_a   1.000
_cell.length_b   1.000
_cell.length_c   1.000
_cell.angle_alpha   90.00
_cell.angle_beta   90.00
_cell.angle_gamma   90.00
#
_symmetry.space_group_name_H-M   'P 1'
#
loop_
_entity.id
_entity.type
_entity.pdbx_description
1 polymer ?
#
loop_
_entity_poly.entity_id
_entity_poly.type
_entity_poly.pdbx_seq_one_letter_code
_entity_poly.pdbx_strand_id
1 'polypeptide(L)'
;ILSHLDPQSLARTCQVSRVWLWVCSQPVLWQKLALLPCWKLSPDVHKAQLTKFTRDSVINWKEVVVERWRVRRNWLGAHCHVRTFSGHTEGVTCVQFDQHRIVSASHDNTIKVWSMRTNSQWPVQTLVGHSGRVR
;
A
#
# COMPACT_ATOMS: atom_id res chain seq x y z
N ILE A 1 13.70 15.31 -19.29
CA ILE A 1 14.73 15.47 -18.24
C ILE A 1 14.12 15.29 -16.85
N LEU A 2 13.23 16.18 -16.39
CA LEU A 2 12.60 16.10 -15.05
C LEU A 2 11.85 14.79 -14.76
N SER A 3 11.26 14.16 -15.78
CA SER A 3 10.56 12.87 -15.67
C SER A 3 11.47 11.67 -15.34
N HIS A 4 12.79 11.83 -15.43
CA HIS A 4 13.76 10.78 -15.11
C HIS A 4 14.42 10.99 -13.74
N LEU A 5 14.12 12.10 -13.07
CA LEU A 5 14.65 12.38 -11.73
C LEU A 5 13.89 11.57 -10.69
N ASP A 6 14.59 11.18 -9.63
CA ASP A 6 13.96 10.64 -8.44
C ASP A 6 13.17 11.75 -7.71
N PRO A 7 12.13 11.39 -6.94
CA PRO A 7 11.30 12.38 -6.26
C PRO A 7 12.04 13.30 -5.28
N GLN A 8 13.19 12.90 -4.72
CA GLN A 8 13.96 13.77 -3.83
C GLN A 8 14.70 14.85 -4.62
N SER A 9 15.37 14.45 -5.70
CA SER A 9 15.98 15.42 -6.63
C SER A 9 14.92 16.34 -7.21
N LEU A 10 13.75 15.82 -7.58
CA LEU A 10 12.63 16.63 -8.06
C LEU A 10 12.22 17.67 -7.00
N ALA A 11 12.02 17.26 -5.74
CA ALA A 11 11.68 18.19 -4.66
C ALA A 11 12.72 19.30 -4.46
N ARG A 12 14.01 18.98 -4.58
CA ARG A 12 15.10 19.97 -4.55
C ARG A 12 15.05 20.92 -5.73
N THR A 13 14.79 20.42 -6.95
CA THR A 13 14.69 21.29 -8.14
C THR A 13 13.58 22.33 -8.01
N CYS A 14 12.46 21.99 -7.37
CA CYS A 14 11.36 22.93 -7.18
C CYS A 14 11.70 24.10 -6.23
N GLN A 15 12.76 23.99 -5.43
CA GLN A 15 13.23 25.03 -4.51
C GLN A 15 14.24 25.99 -5.16
N VAL A 16 14.73 25.69 -6.38
CA VAL A 16 15.82 26.44 -7.03
C VAL A 16 15.36 27.82 -7.48
N SER A 17 14.17 27.96 -8.07
CA SER A 17 13.62 29.25 -8.48
C SER A 17 12.10 29.21 -8.65
N ARG A 18 11.46 30.38 -8.79
CA ARG A 18 10.02 30.48 -9.09
C ARG A 18 9.63 29.81 -10.41
N VAL A 19 10.51 29.85 -11.41
CA VAL A 19 10.29 29.20 -12.71
C VAL A 19 10.32 27.68 -12.53
N TRP A 20 11.30 27.15 -11.80
CA TRP A 20 11.37 25.72 -11.49
C TRP A 20 10.20 25.25 -10.64
N LEU A 21 9.76 26.06 -9.68
CA LEU A 21 8.56 25.78 -8.90
C LEU A 21 7.30 25.69 -9.79
N TRP A 22 7.19 26.58 -10.78
CA TRP A 22 6.08 26.57 -11.73
C TRP A 22 6.09 25.32 -12.62
N VAL A 23 7.26 24.92 -13.14
CA VAL A 23 7.43 23.69 -13.93
C VAL A 23 7.09 22.45 -13.09
N CYS A 24 7.56 22.41 -11.85
CA CYS A 24 7.22 21.35 -10.89
C CYS A 24 5.72 21.30 -10.54
N SER A 25 4.98 22.38 -10.73
CA SER A 25 3.55 22.43 -10.41
C SER A 25 2.67 21.88 -11.54
N GLN A 26 3.25 21.57 -12.71
CA GLN A 26 2.51 21.07 -13.85
C GLN A 26 1.99 19.63 -13.62
N PRO A 27 0.68 19.37 -13.77
CA PRO A 27 0.10 18.05 -13.49
C PRO A 27 0.61 16.95 -14.44
N VAL A 28 0.92 17.31 -15.69
CA VAL A 28 1.42 16.39 -16.74
C VAL A 28 2.73 15.70 -16.32
N LEU A 29 3.60 16.42 -15.61
CA LEU A 29 4.86 15.85 -15.09
C LEU A 29 4.59 14.71 -14.12
N TRP A 30 3.72 14.96 -13.14
CA TRP A 30 3.38 13.98 -12.10
C TRP A 30 2.55 12.82 -12.65
N GLN A 31 1.68 13.07 -13.62
CA GLN A 31 0.95 12.01 -14.33
C GLN A 31 1.91 11.04 -15.03
N LYS A 32 2.91 11.56 -15.78
CA LYS A 32 3.92 10.71 -16.43
C LYS A 32 4.73 9.90 -15.41
N LEU A 33 5.14 10.53 -14.30
CA LEU A 33 5.86 9.84 -13.23
C LEU A 33 5.01 8.73 -12.58
N ALA A 34 3.72 8.97 -12.35
CA ALA A 34 2.80 7.97 -11.82
C ALA A 34 2.58 6.78 -12.77
N LEU A 35 2.77 6.96 -14.08
CA LEU A 35 2.55 5.89 -15.06
C LEU A 35 3.83 5.10 -15.40
N LEU A 36 4.96 5.41 -14.76
CA LEU A 36 6.18 4.65 -14.99
C LEU A 36 6.03 3.17 -14.56
N PRO A 37 6.64 2.22 -15.28
CA PRO A 37 6.52 0.78 -14.99
C PRO A 37 6.95 0.39 -13.57
N CYS A 38 7.88 1.13 -12.97
CA CYS A 38 8.35 0.90 -11.61
C CYS A 38 7.29 1.17 -10.52
N TRP A 39 6.16 1.78 -10.89
CA TRP A 39 5.01 2.06 -10.03
C TRP A 39 3.75 1.29 -10.44
N LYS A 40 3.89 0.24 -11.25
CA LYS A 40 2.75 -0.56 -11.72
C LYS A 40 2.02 -1.20 -10.54
N LEU A 41 0.74 -0.86 -10.39
CA LEU A 41 -0.18 -1.42 -9.42
C LEU A 41 -1.19 -2.34 -10.14
N SER A 42 -1.86 -3.22 -9.39
CA SER A 42 -3.05 -3.91 -9.89
C SER A 42 -4.10 -2.88 -10.35
N PRO A 43 -4.87 -3.12 -11.43
CA PRO A 43 -5.88 -2.18 -11.92
C PRO A 43 -6.87 -1.71 -10.85
N ASP A 44 -7.32 -2.62 -9.99
CA ASP A 44 -8.30 -2.31 -8.93
C ASP A 44 -7.70 -1.37 -7.87
N VAL A 45 -6.46 -1.66 -7.46
CA VAL A 45 -5.71 -0.83 -6.51
C VAL A 45 -5.39 0.53 -7.11
N HIS A 46 -5.04 0.57 -8.40
CA HIS A 46 -4.78 1.82 -9.12
C HIS A 46 -6.04 2.70 -9.14
N LYS A 47 -7.20 2.13 -9.48
CA LYS A 47 -8.48 2.85 -9.51
C LYS A 47 -8.86 3.36 -8.12
N ALA A 48 -8.78 2.51 -7.09
CA ALA A 48 -9.08 2.88 -5.71
C ALA A 48 -8.15 4.00 -5.19
N GLN A 49 -6.87 3.97 -5.58
CA GLN A 49 -5.93 5.02 -5.23
C GLN A 49 -6.28 6.34 -5.94
N LEU A 50 -6.61 6.30 -7.24
CA LEU A 50 -7.00 7.52 -7.96
C LEU A 50 -8.27 8.14 -7.37
N THR A 51 -9.29 7.33 -7.07
CA THR A 51 -10.52 7.81 -6.42
C THR A 51 -10.27 8.48 -5.08
N LYS A 52 -9.26 8.04 -4.32
CA LYS A 52 -8.86 8.66 -3.04
C LYS A 52 -8.28 10.07 -3.22
N PHE A 53 -7.62 10.35 -4.34
CA PHE A 53 -6.93 11.62 -4.62
C PHE A 53 -7.61 12.48 -5.69
N THR A 54 -8.83 12.10 -6.10
CA THR A 54 -9.69 12.94 -6.94
C THR A 54 -10.45 13.92 -6.04
N ARG A 55 -10.29 15.22 -6.27
CA ARG A 55 -11.10 16.29 -5.66
C ARG A 55 -11.71 17.11 -6.79
N ASP A 56 -13.02 17.36 -6.74
CA ASP A 56 -13.75 18.15 -7.74
C ASP A 56 -13.49 17.70 -9.18
N SER A 57 -13.47 16.37 -9.42
CA SER A 57 -13.16 15.74 -10.71
C SER A 57 -11.73 15.94 -11.23
N VAL A 58 -10.84 16.57 -10.46
CA VAL A 58 -9.42 16.75 -10.78
C VAL A 58 -8.57 15.81 -9.91
N ILE A 59 -7.68 15.06 -10.56
CA ILE A 59 -6.75 14.15 -9.87
C ILE A 59 -5.52 14.92 -9.41
N ASN A 60 -5.22 14.87 -8.11
CA ASN A 60 -3.97 15.37 -7.59
C ASN A 60 -2.82 14.36 -7.81
N TRP A 61 -2.22 14.41 -9.01
CA TRP A 61 -1.13 13.53 -9.39
C TRP A 61 0.12 13.64 -8.50
N LYS A 62 0.35 14.82 -7.91
CA LYS A 62 1.48 15.03 -7.00
C LYS A 62 1.33 14.19 -5.74
N GLU A 63 0.15 14.21 -5.11
CA GLU A 63 -0.13 13.38 -3.92
C GLU A 63 -0.03 11.89 -4.22
N VAL A 64 -0.54 11.45 -5.39
CA VAL A 64 -0.45 10.06 -5.85
C VAL A 64 1.00 9.58 -5.92
N VAL A 65 1.90 10.35 -6.52
CA VAL A 65 3.32 9.97 -6.65
C VAL A 65 4.01 10.00 -5.29
N VAL A 66 3.71 11.00 -4.45
CA VAL A 66 4.28 11.12 -3.10
C VAL A 66 3.93 9.92 -2.23
N GLU A 67 2.69 9.45 -2.26
CA GLU A 67 2.26 8.29 -1.48
C GLU A 67 2.94 7.00 -1.93
N ARG A 68 3.04 6.77 -3.24
CA ARG A 68 3.78 5.61 -3.77
C ARG A 68 5.24 5.64 -3.39
N TRP A 69 5.86 6.82 -3.50
CA TRP A 69 7.26 6.99 -3.13
C TRP A 69 7.48 6.80 -1.63
N ARG A 70 6.59 7.30 -0.78
CA ARG A 70 6.62 7.10 0.67
C ARG A 70 6.59 5.61 1.01
N VAL A 71 5.67 4.85 0.40
CA VAL A 71 5.59 3.40 0.58
C VAL A 71 6.91 2.76 0.14
N ARG A 72 7.38 2.99 -1.09
CA ARG A 72 8.63 2.40 -1.61
C ARG A 72 9.84 2.74 -0.72
N ARG A 73 9.98 3.98 -0.28
CA ARG A 73 11.06 4.41 0.61
C ARG A 73 10.99 3.69 1.95
N ASN A 74 9.80 3.55 2.53
CA ASN A 74 9.64 2.85 3.81
C ASN A 74 10.03 1.37 3.69
N TRP A 75 9.67 0.71 2.58
CA TRP A 75 10.11 -0.66 2.30
C TRP A 75 11.63 -0.77 2.14
N LEU A 76 12.26 0.13 1.38
CA LEU A 76 13.71 0.12 1.17
C LEU A 76 14.51 0.50 2.42
N GLY A 77 13.95 1.35 3.28
CA GLY A 77 14.58 1.81 4.51
C GLY A 77 14.24 0.98 5.75
N ALA A 78 13.54 -0.16 5.59
CA ALA A 78 13.05 -0.99 6.69
C ALA A 78 12.22 -0.22 7.75
N HIS A 79 11.54 0.86 7.35
CA HIS A 79 10.61 1.59 8.20
C HIS A 79 9.24 0.91 8.14
N CYS A 80 9.11 -0.23 8.82
CA CYS A 80 7.87 -0.97 8.95
C CYS A 80 7.35 -0.94 10.39
N HIS A 81 6.03 -1.04 10.55
CA HIS A 81 5.39 -1.24 11.84
C HIS A 81 4.90 -2.68 11.92
N VAL A 82 5.45 -3.46 12.85
CA VAL A 82 5.11 -4.88 13.01
C VAL A 82 3.92 -5.00 13.96
N ARG A 83 2.90 -5.75 13.53
CA ARG A 83 1.79 -6.17 14.40
C ARG A 83 1.80 -7.68 14.52
N THR A 84 1.64 -8.17 15.74
CA THR A 84 1.58 -9.60 16.05
C THR A 84 0.14 -10.02 16.30
N PHE A 85 -0.30 -11.07 15.61
CA PHE A 85 -1.60 -11.71 15.82
C PHE A 85 -1.40 -13.03 16.53
N SER A 86 -1.93 -13.14 17.75
CA SER A 86 -1.77 -14.32 18.60
C SER A 86 -3.09 -15.06 18.68
N GLY A 87 -3.10 -16.37 18.39
CA GLY A 87 -4.33 -17.16 18.57
C GLY A 87 -4.32 -18.56 17.98
N HIS A 88 -3.45 -18.86 17.01
CA HIS A 88 -3.26 -20.25 16.57
C HIS A 88 -2.45 -21.03 17.59
N THR A 89 -2.85 -22.27 17.87
CA THR A 89 -2.16 -23.15 18.82
C THR A 89 -1.06 -23.96 18.15
N GLU A 90 -1.20 -24.22 16.86
CA GLU A 90 -0.24 -24.96 16.03
C GLU A 90 0.30 -24.11 14.87
N GLY A 91 1.21 -24.69 14.08
CA GLY A 91 1.83 -24.04 12.94
C GLY A 91 0.84 -23.65 11.84
N VAL A 92 0.89 -22.38 11.45
CA VAL A 92 0.13 -21.80 10.33
C VAL A 92 0.60 -22.44 9.02
N THR A 93 -0.34 -22.96 8.25
CA THR A 93 -0.09 -23.65 6.96
C THR A 93 -0.21 -22.72 5.78
N CYS A 94 -1.25 -21.90 5.78
CA CYS A 94 -1.53 -20.97 4.70
C CYS A 94 -2.07 -19.65 5.23
N VAL A 95 -1.80 -18.59 4.46
CA VAL A 95 -2.25 -17.23 4.75
C VAL A 95 -2.74 -16.61 3.46
N GLN A 96 -3.93 -16.03 3.51
CA GLN A 96 -4.49 -15.19 2.46
C GLN A 96 -4.76 -13.81 3.04
N PHE A 97 -4.56 -12.75 2.27
CA PHE A 97 -4.90 -11.40 2.69
C PHE A 97 -5.57 -10.62 1.58
N ASP A 98 -6.38 -9.66 1.98
CA ASP A 98 -7.03 -8.67 1.12
C ASP A 98 -6.84 -7.27 1.74
N GLN A 99 -7.41 -6.23 1.13
CA GLN A 99 -7.32 -4.83 1.56
C GLN A 99 -7.80 -4.59 3.00
N HIS A 100 -8.69 -5.45 3.52
CA HIS A 100 -9.33 -5.24 4.82
C HIS A 100 -9.15 -6.38 5.82
N ARG A 101 -8.84 -7.59 5.36
CA ARG A 101 -8.82 -8.79 6.19
C ARG A 101 -7.62 -9.66 5.86
N ILE A 102 -7.12 -10.36 6.88
CA ILE A 102 -6.17 -11.45 6.75
C ILE A 102 -6.90 -12.71 7.20
N VAL A 103 -6.70 -13.81 6.47
CA VAL A 103 -7.21 -15.13 6.81
C VAL A 103 -5.99 -16.03 6.97
N SER A 104 -5.87 -16.68 8.12
CA SER A 104 -4.84 -17.67 8.39
C SER A 104 -5.49 -19.02 8.67
N ALA A 105 -4.91 -20.08 8.14
CA ALA A 105 -5.28 -21.45 8.48
C ALA A 105 -4.10 -22.17 9.14
N SER A 106 -4.41 -23.08 10.06
CA SER A 106 -3.40 -23.79 10.83
C SER A 106 -3.70 -25.29 10.90
N HIS A 107 -2.70 -26.04 11.39
CA HIS A 107 -2.86 -27.45 11.76
C HIS A 107 -3.80 -27.66 12.95
N ASP A 108 -4.14 -26.59 13.69
CA ASP A 108 -5.13 -26.62 14.78
C ASP A 108 -6.59 -26.86 14.33
N ASN A 109 -6.79 -27.22 13.06
CA ASN A 109 -8.09 -27.43 12.40
C ASN A 109 -8.97 -26.18 12.35
N THR A 110 -8.42 -24.98 12.60
CA THR A 110 -9.16 -23.72 12.57
C THR A 110 -8.67 -22.78 11.49
N ILE A 111 -9.60 -21.94 11.03
CA ILE A 111 -9.30 -20.78 10.18
C ILE A 111 -9.65 -19.53 10.98
N LYS A 112 -8.70 -18.59 11.09
CA LYS A 112 -8.89 -17.34 11.82
C LYS A 112 -8.90 -16.17 10.86
N VAL A 113 -9.88 -15.28 11.04
CA VAL A 113 -10.04 -14.05 10.27
C VAL A 113 -9.64 -12.87 11.13
N TRP A 114 -8.70 -12.07 10.64
CA TRP A 114 -8.15 -10.89 11.29
C TRP A 114 -8.54 -9.64 10.53
N SER A 115 -8.89 -8.57 11.23
CA SER A 115 -9.18 -7.27 10.63
C SER A 115 -7.90 -6.44 10.56
N MET A 116 -7.60 -5.88 9.38
CA MET A 116 -6.49 -4.93 9.22
C MET A 116 -6.82 -3.56 9.79
N ARG A 117 -8.11 -3.17 9.76
CA ARG A 117 -8.59 -1.86 10.23
C ARG A 117 -8.61 -1.76 11.75
N THR A 118 -8.87 -2.87 12.42
CA THR A 118 -8.92 -2.94 13.88
C THR A 118 -7.51 -3.21 14.38
N ASN A 119 -7.04 -2.47 15.38
CA ASN A 119 -5.77 -2.76 16.05
C ASN A 119 -5.91 -3.90 17.09
N SER A 120 -6.83 -4.83 16.84
CA SER A 120 -7.07 -5.97 17.73
C SER A 120 -6.06 -7.06 17.43
N GLN A 121 -5.45 -7.60 18.49
CA GLN A 121 -4.57 -8.76 18.42
C GLN A 121 -5.34 -10.08 18.33
N TRP A 122 -6.66 -10.04 18.57
CA TRP A 122 -7.55 -11.19 18.60
C TRP A 122 -8.27 -11.38 17.26
N PRO A 123 -8.60 -12.63 16.88
CA PRO A 123 -9.32 -12.90 15.64
C PRO A 123 -10.74 -12.36 15.72
N VAL A 124 -11.20 -11.74 14.63
CA VAL A 124 -12.59 -11.28 14.46
C VAL A 124 -13.53 -12.47 14.41
N GLN A 125 -13.09 -13.54 13.75
CA GLN A 125 -13.85 -14.77 13.62
C GLN A 125 -12.90 -15.96 13.64
N THR A 126 -13.31 -17.02 14.33
CA THR A 126 -12.67 -18.33 14.24
C THR A 126 -13.68 -19.28 13.60
N LEU A 127 -13.31 -19.83 12.44
CA LEU A 127 -14.09 -20.83 11.73
C LEU A 127 -13.58 -22.20 12.15
N VAL A 128 -14.50 -23.00 12.69
CA VAL A 128 -14.27 -24.36 13.15
C VAL A 128 -15.23 -25.26 12.39
N GLY A 129 -14.77 -26.44 11.98
CA GLY A 129 -15.60 -27.40 11.24
C GLY A 129 -14.79 -28.42 10.46
N HIS A 130 -13.52 -28.12 10.19
CA HIS A 130 -12.63 -29.10 9.58
C HIS A 130 -12.27 -30.20 10.59
N SER A 131 -12.41 -31.46 10.18
CA SER A 131 -12.05 -32.65 10.95
C SER A 131 -10.55 -32.99 10.86
N GLY A 132 -9.77 -32.16 10.18
CA GLY A 132 -8.33 -32.34 10.03
C GLY A 132 -7.64 -31.06 9.59
N ARG A 133 -6.31 -31.17 9.50
CA ARG A 133 -5.38 -30.08 9.23
C ARG A 133 -5.76 -29.29 7.96
N VAL A 134 -5.93 -27.99 8.10
CA VAL A 134 -6.28 -27.10 6.99
C VAL A 134 -5.01 -26.74 6.22
N ARG A 135 -5.05 -26.77 4.89
CA ARG A 135 -3.93 -26.41 3.99
C ARG A 135 -4.43 -25.54 2.86
#